data_AF-A0A538QMG3-F1
#
_entry.id   AF-A0A538QMG3-F1
#
_cell.length_a   1.000
_cell.length_b   1.000
_cell.length_c   1.000
_cell.angle_alpha   90.00
_cell.angle_beta   90.00
_cell.angle_gamma   90.00
#
_symmetry.space_group_name_H-M   'P 1'
#
loop_
_entity.id
_entity.type
_entity.pdbx_description
1 polymer ?
#
loop_
_entity_poly.entity_id
_entity_poly.type
_entity_poly.pdbx_seq_one_letter_code
_entity_poly.pdbx_strand_id
1 'polypeptide(L)'
;MSQSLTDWLQQSRFVVVGVDPGRRRLRIKGEAEVCTDLSCSERTLVVTDEGTGPDLAALNAGDIVKIEEASGRPERIVVVRRVWEELTSPEW
;
A
#
# COMPACT_ATOMS: atom_id res chain seq x y z
N MET A 1 17.62 -0.52 -25.38
CA MET A 1 16.28 -0.21 -24.83
C MET A 1 15.73 -1.47 -24.19
N SER A 2 15.81 -1.53 -22.87
CA SER A 2 15.21 -2.59 -22.06
C SER A 2 14.92 -1.99 -20.70
N GLN A 3 13.85 -1.19 -20.63
CA GLN A 3 13.25 -0.83 -19.35
C GLN A 3 12.74 -2.15 -18.75
N SER A 4 13.52 -2.73 -17.84
CA SER A 4 13.21 -4.02 -17.24
C SER A 4 11.88 -3.92 -16.51
N LEU A 5 11.06 -4.96 -16.64
CA LEU A 5 9.77 -5.16 -15.96
C LEU A 5 9.85 -4.86 -14.45
N THR A 6 11.03 -5.02 -13.85
CA THR A 6 11.37 -4.69 -12.45
C THR A 6 11.31 -3.19 -12.13
N ASP A 7 11.66 -2.33 -13.08
CA ASP A 7 11.65 -0.87 -12.95
C ASP A 7 10.20 -0.34 -12.91
N TRP A 8 9.30 -0.94 -13.70
CA TRP A 8 7.86 -0.65 -13.62
C TRP A 8 7.24 -1.19 -12.32
N LEU A 9 7.71 -2.33 -11.81
CA LEU A 9 7.35 -2.86 -10.48
C LEU A 9 7.85 -1.97 -9.32
N GLN A 10 8.77 -1.03 -9.55
CA GLN A 10 9.26 -0.06 -8.55
C GLN A 10 8.46 1.25 -8.54
N GLN A 11 7.70 1.58 -9.58
CA GLN A 11 7.35 2.97 -9.88
C GLN A 11 6.12 3.58 -9.19
N SER A 12 5.50 2.96 -8.19
CA SER A 12 4.65 3.74 -7.28
C SER A 12 4.53 3.08 -5.91
N ARG A 13 5.53 3.33 -5.07
CA ARG A 13 5.37 3.22 -3.62
C ARG A 13 4.44 4.33 -3.17
N PHE A 14 3.42 3.97 -2.42
CA PHE A 14 2.45 4.90 -1.88
C PHE A 14 2.53 4.88 -0.37
N VAL A 15 2.48 6.05 0.24
CA VAL A 15 2.35 6.16 1.69
C VAL A 15 0.86 6.13 2.03
N VAL A 16 0.44 5.19 2.86
CA VAL A 16 -0.91 5.18 3.41
C VAL A 16 -1.04 6.39 4.32
N VAL A 17 -2.00 7.27 4.06
CA VAL A 17 -2.27 8.44 4.91
C VAL A 17 -3.55 8.28 5.72
N GLY A 18 -4.39 7.31 5.36
CA GLY A 18 -5.60 6.98 6.11
C GLY A 18 -6.25 5.71 5.59
N VAL A 19 -6.89 4.97 6.50
CA VAL A 19 -7.61 3.73 6.20
C VAL A 19 -9.01 3.85 6.79
N ASP A 20 -10.03 3.61 5.97
CA ASP A 20 -11.43 3.52 6.39
C ASP A 20 -11.96 2.13 6.04
N PRO A 21 -11.83 1.13 6.94
CA PRO A 21 -12.28 -0.23 6.67
C PRO A 21 -13.82 -0.32 6.58
N GLY A 22 -14.55 0.56 7.28
CA GLY A 22 -16.02 0.60 7.25
C GLY A 22 -16.60 1.01 5.90
N ARG A 23 -15.89 1.89 5.18
CA ARG A 23 -16.23 2.35 3.82
C ARG A 23 -15.37 1.72 2.74
N ARG A 24 -14.47 0.79 3.10
CA ARG A 24 -13.48 0.15 2.23
C ARG A 24 -12.70 1.15 1.38
N ARG A 25 -12.29 2.24 2.02
CA ARG A 25 -11.57 3.33 1.37
C ARG A 25 -10.16 3.39 1.92
N LEU A 26 -9.20 3.42 1.02
CA LEU A 26 -7.80 3.60 1.37
C LEU A 26 -7.33 4.94 0.81
N ARG A 27 -6.79 5.79 1.66
CA ARG A 27 -6.19 7.05 1.22
C ARG A 27 -4.68 6.89 1.19
N ILE A 28 -4.12 7.15 0.02
CA ILE A 28 -2.70 7.02 -0.25
C ILE A 28 -2.11 8.33 -0.75
N LYS A 29 -0.81 8.51 -0.54
CA LYS A 29 -0.02 9.62 -1.04
C LYS A 29 1.08 9.08 -1.94
N GLY A 30 1.07 9.50 -3.20
CA GLY A 30 2.12 9.17 -4.17
C GLY A 30 3.30 10.15 -4.13
N GLU A 31 4.27 9.94 -5.02
CA GLU A 31 5.48 10.76 -5.14
C GLU A 31 5.20 12.24 -5.45
N ALA A 32 4.13 12.52 -6.21
CA ALA A 32 3.69 13.88 -6.51
C ALA A 32 3.06 14.62 -5.30
N GLU A 33 3.16 14.04 -4.10
CA GLU A 33 2.52 14.50 -2.86
C GLU A 33 0.99 14.63 -2.91
N VAL A 34 0.36 14.16 -3.98
CA VAL A 34 -1.08 14.13 -4.15
C VAL A 34 -1.67 12.99 -3.35
N CYS A 35 -2.70 13.30 -2.57
CA CYS A 35 -3.50 12.31 -1.87
C CYS A 35 -4.59 11.77 -2.81
N THR A 36 -4.61 10.46 -2.98
CA THR A 36 -5.60 9.75 -3.80
C THR A 36 -6.42 8.83 -2.91
N ASP A 37 -7.74 8.91 -3.05
CA ASP A 37 -8.66 8.02 -2.37
C ASP A 37 -9.02 6.83 -3.27
N LEU A 38 -8.57 5.64 -2.86
CA LEU A 38 -8.85 4.38 -3.55
C LEU A 38 -10.06 3.69 -2.94
N SER A 39 -10.96 3.24 -3.80
CA SER A 39 -12.08 2.40 -3.41
C SER A 39 -11.68 0.93 -3.55
N CYS A 40 -11.57 0.23 -2.42
CA CYS A 40 -11.22 -1.17 -2.39
C CYS A 40 -12.47 -2.05 -2.49
N SER A 41 -12.34 -3.19 -3.15
CA SER A 41 -13.42 -4.17 -3.27
C SER A 41 -13.26 -5.28 -2.21
N GLU A 42 -14.27 -6.12 -2.04
CA GLU A 42 -14.19 -7.30 -1.14
C GLU A 42 -13.12 -8.30 -1.52
N ARG A 43 -12.67 -8.24 -2.77
CA ARG A 43 -11.64 -9.08 -3.35
C ARG A 43 -10.24 -8.46 -3.26
N THR A 44 -10.14 -7.22 -2.78
CA THR A 44 -8.84 -6.57 -2.63
C THR A 44 -8.06 -7.29 -1.53
N LEU A 45 -6.90 -7.84 -1.89
CA LEU A 45 -6.04 -8.58 -0.96
C LEU A 45 -4.95 -7.66 -0.42
N VAL A 46 -4.82 -7.60 0.90
CA VAL A 46 -3.70 -6.98 1.58
C VAL A 46 -2.65 -8.06 1.84
N VAL A 47 -1.45 -7.86 1.32
CA VAL A 47 -0.30 -8.74 1.49
C VAL A 47 0.66 -8.07 2.45
N THR A 48 0.90 -8.71 3.58
CA THR A 48 1.78 -8.24 4.65
C THR A 48 2.81 -9.33 4.98
N ASP A 49 3.85 -9.00 5.74
CA ASP A 49 4.81 -9.99 6.23
C ASP A 49 4.14 -11.09 7.10
N GLU A 50 3.13 -10.69 7.89
CA GLU A 50 2.38 -11.58 8.78
C GLU A 50 1.39 -12.50 8.02
N GLY A 51 1.13 -12.22 6.74
CA GLY A 51 0.23 -13.00 5.90
C GLY A 51 -0.56 -12.18 4.89
N THR A 52 -1.39 -12.88 4.13
CA THR A 52 -2.28 -12.29 3.11
C THR A 52 -3.73 -12.43 3.54
N GLY A 53 -4.49 -11.34 3.49
CA GLY A 53 -5.92 -11.33 3.84
C GLY A 53 -6.69 -10.18 3.19
N PRO A 54 -8.02 -10.25 3.12
CA PRO A 54 -8.85 -9.20 2.52
C PRO A 54 -9.06 -7.97 3.44
N ASP A 55 -8.36 -7.92 4.57
CA ASP A 55 -8.64 -6.95 5.63
C ASP A 55 -7.74 -5.71 5.51
N LEU A 56 -8.37 -4.58 5.18
CA LEU A 56 -7.71 -3.27 5.18
C LEU A 56 -7.29 -2.83 6.58
N ALA A 57 -7.89 -3.36 7.65
CA ALA A 57 -7.51 -3.04 9.03
C ALA A 57 -6.07 -3.47 9.36
N ALA A 58 -5.45 -4.32 8.53
CA ALA A 58 -4.05 -4.66 8.64
C ALA A 58 -3.09 -3.54 8.16
N LEU A 59 -3.61 -2.48 7.53
CA LEU A 59 -2.84 -1.32 7.06
C LEU A 59 -2.88 -0.18 8.09
N ASN A 60 -1.78 0.54 8.20
CA ASN A 60 -1.67 1.69 9.09
C ASN A 60 -1.22 2.94 8.34
N ALA A 61 -1.62 4.10 8.85
CA ALA A 61 -1.13 5.36 8.32
C ALA A 61 0.40 5.45 8.53
N GLY A 62 1.12 5.80 7.48
CA GLY A 62 2.58 5.79 7.38
C GLY A 62 3.14 4.55 6.70
N ASP A 63 2.36 3.46 6.54
CA ASP A 63 2.82 2.27 5.83
C ASP A 63 3.12 2.61 4.37
N ILE A 64 4.20 2.05 3.85
CA ILE A 64 4.53 2.14 2.43
C ILE A 64 3.98 0.90 1.75
N VAL A 65 3.01 1.11 0.88
CA VAL A 65 2.36 0.05 0.11
C VAL A 65 2.66 0.19 -1.36
N LYS A 66 2.62 -0.94 -2.05
CA LYS A 66 2.55 -1.03 -3.49
C LYS A 66 1.18 -1.54 -3.87
N ILE A 67 0.58 -0.90 -4.87
CA ILE A 67 -0.77 -1.25 -5.30
C ILE A 67 -0.67 -1.89 -6.68
N GLU A 68 -1.13 -3.12 -6.77
CA GLU A 68 -1.32 -3.81 -8.04
C GLU A 68 -2.78 -3.67 -8.43
N GLU A 69 -3.00 -2.94 -9.51
CA GLU A 69 -4.31 -2.76 -10.09
C GLU A 69 -4.52 -3.74 -11.23
N ALA A 70 -5.70 -4.34 -11.31
CA ALA A 70 -6.17 -4.99 -12.53
C ALA A 70 -7.49 -4.35 -12.94
N SER A 71 -7.62 -4.08 -14.24
CA SER A 71 -8.84 -3.51 -14.82
C SER A 71 -9.30 -2.19 -14.16
N GLY A 72 -8.36 -1.37 -13.68
CA GLY A 72 -8.64 -0.05 -13.09
C GLY A 72 -9.16 -0.07 -11.66
N ARG A 73 -8.95 -1.17 -10.93
CA ARG A 73 -9.25 -1.27 -9.49
C ARG A 73 -8.10 -1.95 -8.75
N PRO A 74 -7.89 -1.60 -7.46
CA PRO A 74 -6.88 -2.25 -6.64
C PRO A 74 -7.27 -3.72 -6.37
N GLU A 75 -6.50 -4.65 -6.90
CA GLU A 75 -6.64 -6.09 -6.63
C GLU A 75 -5.74 -6.53 -5.48
N ARG A 76 -4.51 -6.01 -5.41
CA ARG A 76 -3.56 -6.33 -4.34
C ARG A 76 -2.89 -5.09 -3.80
N ILE A 77 -2.76 -5.05 -2.48
CA ILE A 77 -2.07 -4.01 -1.74
C ILE A 77 -0.96 -4.69 -0.96
N VAL A 78 0.26 -4.57 -1.48
CA VAL A 78 1.44 -5.21 -0.91
C VAL A 78 2.12 -4.21 0.00
N VAL A 79 2.22 -4.53 1.29
CA VAL A 79 2.98 -3.73 2.23
C VAL A 79 4.46 -3.98 2.00
N VAL A 80 5.19 -2.92 1.68
CA VAL A 80 6.63 -2.97 1.37
C VAL A 80 7.45 -2.51 2.56
N ARG A 81 6.92 -1.60 3.39
CA ARG A 81 7.55 -1.14 4.64
C ARG A 81 6.48 -0.73 5.63
N ARG A 82 6.65 -1.10 6.90
CA ARG A 82 5.74 -0.67 7.96
C ARG A 82 6.20 0.62 8.62
N VAL A 83 5.26 1.45 9.04
CA VAL A 83 5.56 2.70 9.76
C VAL A 83 6.27 2.45 11.11
N TRP A 84 5.96 1.36 11.78
CA TRP A 84 6.50 1.04 13.11
C TRP A 84 7.93 0.49 13.09
N GLU A 85 8.46 0.07 11.94
CA GLU A 85 9.87 -0.33 11.82
C GLU A 85 10.84 0.86 11.96
N GLU A 86 10.36 2.11 11.85
CA GLU A 86 11.18 3.32 12.09
C GLU A 86 11.26 3.72 13.57
N LEU A 87 10.45 3.13 14.46
CA LEU A 87 10.46 3.45 15.89
C LEU A 87 11.30 2.47 16.73
N THR A 88 11.81 1.40 16.12
CA THR A 88 12.56 0.36 16.84
C THR A 88 14.03 0.28 16.44
N SER A 89 14.59 1.29 15.78
CA SER A 89 16.06 1.46 15.74
C SER A 89 16.49 2.15 17.02
N PRO A 90 17.03 1.44 18.01
CA PRO A 90 17.57 2.07 19.18
C PRO A 90 19.01 2.40 18.78
N GLU A 91 19.23 3.63 18.36
CA GLU A 91 20.57 4.19 18.37
C GLU A 91 21.01 4.35 19.83
N TRP A 92 21.61 3.28 20.39
CA TRP A 92 22.36 3.31 21.66
C TRP A 92 23.82 3.67 21.40
#